data_AF-A0A097PSG0-F1
#
_entry.id   AF-A0A097PSG0-F1
#
_cell.length_a   1.000
_cell.length_b   1.000
_cell.length_c   1.000
_cell.angle_alpha   90.00
_cell.angle_beta   90.00
_cell.angle_gamma   90.00
#
_symmetry.space_group_name_H-M   'P 1'
#
loop_
_entity.id
_entity.type
_entity.pdbx_description
1 polymer ?
#
loop_
_entity_poly.entity_id
_entity_poly.type
_entity_poly.pdbx_seq_one_letter_code
_entity_poly.pdbx_strand_id
1 'polypeptide(L)'
;GSPILKEWVPRKLYKERKKTNKARLELLYYGIHSGMVGINKSTLGYDKVLVDAECTHDGSIRHIKKFENWGWQTLQRRVLDAERMDSVTNLQLRLLTNGFRLLKVGGTLVYSTCSLTTAQNEDVVDQFLSKNSCAEVQEIREAKEWPCKSGRIPYTLRFDPSTSRTSGLFIAKIAKL
;
A
#
# COMPACT_ATOMS: atom_id res chain seq x y z
N GLY A 1 -9.92 15.99 -39.46
CA GLY A 1 -9.46 16.84 -38.36
C GLY A 1 -10.07 16.32 -37.08
N SER A 2 -9.26 15.69 -36.21
CA SER A 2 -9.73 15.12 -34.95
C SER A 2 -9.74 16.17 -33.83
N PRO A 3 -10.66 16.09 -32.86
CA PRO A 3 -10.78 17.09 -31.80
C PRO A 3 -9.68 16.95 -30.75
N ILE A 4 -9.16 18.11 -30.33
CA ILE A 4 -8.13 18.32 -29.33
C ILE A 4 -8.74 18.06 -27.93
N LEU A 5 -8.26 17.03 -27.22
CA LEU A 5 -8.54 16.84 -25.80
C LEU A 5 -7.71 17.85 -24.99
N LYS A 6 -8.38 18.71 -24.21
CA LYS A 6 -7.74 19.66 -23.27
C LYS A 6 -7.24 18.93 -22.03
N GLU A 7 -5.96 19.10 -21.73
CA GLU A 7 -5.34 18.64 -20.47
C GLU A 7 -5.90 19.38 -19.25
N TRP A 8 -6.09 18.63 -18.15
CA TRP A 8 -6.52 19.15 -16.86
C TRP A 8 -5.32 19.61 -16.03
N VAL A 9 -5.34 20.85 -15.54
CA VAL A 9 -4.27 21.45 -14.71
C VAL A 9 -4.72 21.51 -13.24
N PRO A 10 -3.99 20.92 -12.28
CA PRO A 10 -4.30 21.08 -10.87
C PRO A 10 -3.87 22.48 -10.39
N ARG A 11 -4.84 23.28 -9.92
CA ARG A 11 -4.56 24.55 -9.23
C ARG A 11 -3.89 24.25 -7.88
N LYS A 12 -2.62 24.58 -7.71
CA LYS A 12 -2.01 24.68 -6.36
C LYS A 12 -2.34 26.03 -5.74
N LEU A 13 -2.59 26.05 -4.42
CA LEU A 13 -2.48 27.28 -3.62
C LEU A 13 -1.52 27.13 -2.42
N TYR A 14 -0.27 27.52 -2.68
CA TYR A 14 0.66 28.35 -1.90
C TYR A 14 0.95 28.14 -0.38
N LYS A 15 0.04 27.77 0.54
CA LYS A 15 0.24 28.05 1.99
C LYS A 15 0.84 26.98 2.94
N GLU A 16 0.91 25.70 2.63
CA GLU A 16 1.45 24.70 3.61
C GLU A 16 2.92 24.30 3.40
N ARG A 17 3.66 25.05 2.58
CA ARG A 17 5.09 24.83 2.29
C ARG A 17 6.07 25.12 3.46
N LYS A 18 5.63 25.48 4.67
CA LYS A 18 6.56 25.99 5.70
C LYS A 18 6.41 25.33 7.08
N LYS A 19 7.44 24.53 7.41
CA LYS A 19 8.16 24.39 8.69
C LYS A 19 8.21 22.95 9.20
N THR A 20 9.32 22.26 8.90
CA THR A 20 10.28 21.72 9.91
C THR A 20 11.43 21.00 9.21
N ASN A 21 12.66 21.28 9.66
CA ASN A 21 13.88 20.56 9.32
C ASN A 21 13.76 19.07 9.69
N LYS A 22 13.46 18.20 8.73
CA LYS A 22 13.63 16.75 8.91
C LYS A 22 14.06 16.14 7.58
N ALA A 23 15.08 15.29 7.67
CA ALA A 23 15.83 14.60 6.62
C ALA A 23 15.21 14.66 5.21
N ARG A 24 16.02 15.16 4.27
CA ARG A 24 15.74 15.32 2.85
C ARG A 24 15.40 13.98 2.20
N LEU A 25 14.13 13.55 2.32
CA LEU A 25 13.52 12.52 1.48
C LEU A 25 13.05 13.21 0.21
N GLU A 26 13.89 13.23 -0.82
CA GLU A 26 13.50 13.67 -2.16
C GLU A 26 12.58 12.61 -2.77
N LEU A 27 11.31 12.97 -2.95
CA LEU A 27 10.32 12.14 -3.61
C LEU A 27 9.48 13.04 -4.54
N LEU A 28 9.30 12.65 -5.81
CA LEU A 28 8.01 12.62 -6.54
C LEU A 28 8.18 12.54 -8.08
N TYR A 29 7.61 11.48 -8.66
CA TYR A 29 7.07 11.45 -10.03
C TYR A 29 5.68 10.79 -9.96
N TYR A 30 4.70 11.34 -10.68
CA TYR A 30 3.34 10.80 -10.81
C TYR A 30 3.23 10.16 -12.21
N GLY A 31 3.37 8.84 -12.28
CA GLY A 31 3.07 8.10 -13.51
C GLY A 31 1.57 7.93 -13.67
N ILE A 32 0.96 8.61 -14.65
CA ILE A 32 -0.49 8.65 -14.95
C ILE A 32 -1.14 7.25 -15.10
N HIS A 33 -0.35 6.17 -15.24
CA HIS A 33 -0.83 4.80 -15.44
C HIS A 33 -0.37 3.78 -14.39
N SER A 34 0.48 4.14 -13.41
CA SER A 34 1.21 3.15 -12.61
C SER A 34 1.36 3.46 -11.11
N GLY A 35 0.92 4.63 -10.64
CA GLY A 35 0.71 4.90 -9.20
C GLY A 35 1.91 4.66 -8.28
N MET A 36 3.16 4.82 -8.74
CA MET A 36 4.37 4.55 -7.95
C MET A 36 5.46 5.61 -8.14
N VAL A 37 6.30 5.75 -7.10
CA VAL A 37 7.34 6.79 -7.00
C VAL A 37 8.76 6.21 -7.02
N GLY A 38 9.66 6.79 -7.82
CA GLY A 38 11.09 6.42 -7.88
C GLY A 38 12.00 7.57 -8.34
N ILE A 39 13.28 7.52 -7.97
CA ILE A 39 14.25 8.65 -8.09
C ILE A 39 15.11 8.57 -9.36
N ASN A 40 15.30 7.40 -9.96
CA ASN A 40 15.95 7.28 -11.27
C ASN A 40 15.66 5.91 -11.90
N LYS A 41 15.31 5.87 -13.19
CA LYS A 41 15.17 4.61 -13.92
C LYS A 41 16.57 4.13 -14.29
N SER A 42 17.28 3.50 -13.35
CA SER A 42 18.46 2.72 -13.70
C SER A 42 18.01 1.59 -14.62
N THR A 43 18.81 1.23 -15.62
CA THR A 43 18.57 0.04 -16.47
C THR A 43 18.52 -1.26 -15.66
N LEU A 44 18.89 -1.22 -14.38
CA LEU A 44 18.97 -2.34 -13.45
C LEU A 44 17.77 -2.48 -12.48
N GLY A 45 16.82 -1.54 -12.46
CA GLY A 45 15.72 -1.54 -11.46
C GLY A 45 16.09 -0.83 -10.14
N TYR A 46 15.24 -0.98 -9.11
CA TYR A 46 15.41 -0.36 -7.78
C TYR A 46 15.82 -1.37 -6.71
N ASP A 47 16.66 -0.93 -5.77
CA ASP A 47 17.02 -1.68 -4.56
C ASP A 47 15.84 -1.92 -3.63
N LYS A 48 15.00 -0.90 -3.48
CA LYS A 48 13.89 -0.87 -2.53
C LYS A 48 12.66 -0.25 -3.18
N VAL A 49 11.50 -0.88 -2.98
CA VAL A 49 10.20 -0.37 -3.44
C VAL A 49 9.23 -0.39 -2.26
N LEU A 50 8.41 0.65 -2.13
CA LEU A 50 7.31 0.70 -1.17
C LEU A 50 5.99 0.77 -1.95
N VAL A 51 5.10 -0.16 -1.67
CA VAL A 51 3.72 -0.17 -2.14
C VAL A 51 2.81 0.00 -0.94
N ASP A 52 2.50 1.24 -0.61
CA ASP A 52 1.45 1.59 0.34
C ASP A 52 0.13 1.71 -0.44
N ALA A 53 -0.68 0.65 -0.39
CA ALA A 53 -1.76 0.47 -1.34
C ALA A 53 -3.06 1.12 -0.87
N GLU A 54 -3.80 1.71 -1.82
CA GLU A 54 -5.18 2.13 -1.56
C GLU A 54 -6.01 0.93 -1.08
N CYS A 55 -6.77 1.13 -0.01
CA CYS A 55 -7.54 0.07 0.65
C CYS A 55 -8.89 0.60 1.13
N THR A 56 -9.69 -0.23 1.80
CA THR A 56 -10.99 0.18 2.34
C THR A 56 -10.91 1.07 3.58
N HIS A 57 -9.73 1.21 4.18
CA HIS A 57 -9.47 2.01 5.39
C HIS A 57 -10.28 1.56 6.64
N ASP A 58 -10.71 0.29 6.68
CA ASP A 58 -11.43 -0.37 7.77
C ASP A 58 -10.58 -0.59 9.03
N GLY A 59 -9.26 -0.38 8.96
CA GLY A 59 -8.39 -0.31 10.13
C GLY A 59 -8.10 1.11 10.63
N SER A 60 -8.44 2.15 9.86
CA SER A 60 -8.11 3.52 10.21
C SER A 60 -9.13 4.10 11.19
N ILE A 61 -8.75 4.26 12.46
CA ILE A 61 -9.64 4.83 13.50
C ILE A 61 -10.19 6.19 13.08
N ARG A 62 -9.32 7.05 12.52
CA ARG A 62 -9.72 8.38 12.02
C ARG A 62 -10.73 8.29 10.89
N HIS A 63 -10.59 7.31 10.00
CA HIS A 63 -11.53 7.12 8.89
C HIS A 63 -12.86 6.54 9.39
N ILE A 64 -12.82 5.56 10.29
CA ILE A 64 -14.00 4.96 10.93
C ILE A 64 -14.86 6.03 11.61
N LYS A 65 -14.24 6.95 12.38
CA LYS A 65 -14.96 8.05 13.04
C LYS A 65 -15.73 8.97 12.09
N LYS A 66 -15.35 9.06 10.81
CA LYS A 66 -16.12 9.85 9.83
C LYS A 66 -17.50 9.26 9.55
N PHE A 67 -17.68 7.95 9.73
CA PHE A 67 -18.95 7.27 9.47
C PHE A 67 -19.99 7.47 10.57
N GLU A 68 -19.60 8.00 11.72
CA GLU A 68 -20.57 8.54 12.69
C GLU A 68 -21.44 9.62 12.03
N ASN A 69 -20.85 10.44 11.14
CA ASN A 69 -21.56 11.48 10.39
C ASN A 69 -22.07 11.02 9.03
N TRP A 70 -21.34 10.13 8.34
CA TRP A 70 -21.67 9.69 6.96
C TRP A 70 -22.59 8.46 6.90
N GLY A 71 -22.94 7.88 8.05
CA GLY A 71 -23.79 6.71 8.18
C GLY A 71 -23.04 5.38 8.09
N TRP A 72 -23.36 4.47 9.01
CA TRP A 72 -22.75 3.14 9.11
C TRP A 72 -23.06 2.24 7.91
N GLN A 73 -24.18 2.46 7.21
CA GLN A 73 -24.52 1.75 5.97
C GLN A 73 -23.50 2.04 4.86
N THR A 74 -22.88 3.23 4.86
CA THR A 74 -21.83 3.59 3.92
C THR A 74 -20.54 2.83 4.22
N LEU A 75 -20.19 2.63 5.50
CA LEU A 75 -19.07 1.78 5.89
C LEU A 75 -19.32 0.33 5.48
N GLN A 76 -20.52 -0.18 5.76
CA GLN A 76 -20.91 -1.54 5.42
C GLN A 76 -20.76 -1.81 3.92
N ARG A 77 -21.30 -0.96 3.04
CA ARG A 77 -21.06 -1.06 1.59
C ARG A 77 -19.59 -0.95 1.20
N ARG A 78 -18.79 -0.16 1.91
CA ARG A 78 -17.37 -0.01 1.55
C ARG A 78 -16.53 -1.24 1.85
N VAL A 79 -16.93 -2.03 2.84
CA VAL A 79 -16.16 -3.17 3.36
C VAL A 79 -16.76 -4.52 2.98
N LEU A 80 -18.10 -4.62 2.92
CA LEU A 80 -18.81 -5.90 2.70
C LEU A 80 -19.38 -6.06 1.29
N ASP A 81 -19.31 -5.04 0.44
CA ASP A 81 -19.70 -5.17 -0.97
C ASP A 81 -18.64 -5.97 -1.73
N ALA A 82 -19.05 -7.11 -2.29
CA ALA A 82 -18.15 -8.05 -2.92
C ALA A 82 -17.51 -7.49 -4.20
N GLU A 83 -18.29 -6.83 -5.06
CA GLU A 83 -17.76 -6.25 -6.31
C GLU A 83 -16.73 -5.15 -6.02
N ARG A 84 -17.01 -4.34 -5.01
CA ARG A 84 -16.07 -3.32 -4.54
C ARG A 84 -14.82 -3.96 -3.95
N MET A 85 -14.96 -4.98 -3.10
CA MET A 85 -13.81 -5.69 -2.53
C MET A 85 -12.93 -6.26 -3.63
N ASP A 86 -13.51 -6.94 -4.62
CA ASP A 86 -12.80 -7.49 -5.77
C ASP A 86 -12.08 -6.39 -6.58
N SER A 87 -12.72 -5.24 -6.79
CA SER A 87 -12.08 -4.12 -7.48
C SER A 87 -10.83 -3.60 -6.75
N VAL A 88 -10.90 -3.51 -5.42
CA VAL A 88 -9.81 -3.03 -4.56
C VAL A 88 -8.67 -4.04 -4.49
N THR A 89 -8.98 -5.32 -4.26
CA THR A 89 -7.95 -6.37 -4.18
C THR A 89 -7.25 -6.58 -5.53
N ASN A 90 -7.98 -6.48 -6.65
CA ASN A 90 -7.39 -6.50 -7.99
C ASN A 90 -6.45 -5.32 -8.23
N LEU A 91 -6.82 -4.10 -7.80
CA LEU A 91 -5.93 -2.94 -7.87
C LEU A 91 -4.67 -3.15 -7.02
N GLN A 92 -4.83 -3.62 -5.78
CA GLN A 92 -3.72 -3.90 -4.86
C GLN A 92 -2.76 -4.94 -5.43
N LEU A 93 -3.27 -6.04 -5.99
CA LEU A 93 -2.46 -7.05 -6.65
C LEU A 93 -1.66 -6.46 -7.82
N ARG A 94 -2.29 -5.60 -8.64
CA ARG A 94 -1.62 -4.94 -9.76
C ARG A 94 -0.52 -3.99 -9.29
N LEU A 95 -0.77 -3.22 -8.22
CA LEU A 95 0.23 -2.32 -7.63
C LEU A 95 1.42 -3.10 -7.08
N LEU A 96 1.15 -4.17 -6.31
CA LEU A 96 2.17 -5.06 -5.77
C LEU A 96 3.01 -5.70 -6.88
N THR A 97 2.36 -6.26 -7.90
CA THR A 97 3.02 -6.89 -9.05
C THR A 97 3.89 -5.89 -9.81
N ASN A 98 3.37 -4.70 -10.07
CA ASN A 98 4.14 -3.65 -10.75
C ASN A 98 5.33 -3.19 -9.91
N GLY A 99 5.15 -3.01 -8.60
CA GLY A 99 6.24 -2.65 -7.69
C GLY A 99 7.35 -3.71 -7.68
N PHE A 100 6.98 -4.99 -7.68
CA PHE A 100 7.94 -6.08 -7.72
C PHE A 100 8.70 -6.17 -9.05
N ARG A 101 8.03 -5.86 -10.18
CA ARG A 101 8.70 -5.78 -11.49
C ARG A 101 9.78 -4.69 -11.53
N LEU A 102 9.60 -3.62 -10.78
CA LEU A 102 10.56 -2.52 -10.69
C LEU A 102 11.78 -2.87 -9.82
N LEU A 103 11.71 -3.90 -8.98
CA LEU A 103 12.86 -4.36 -8.22
C LEU A 103 13.93 -5.01 -9.11
N LYS A 104 15.18 -4.74 -8.78
CA LYS A 104 16.31 -5.55 -9.21
C LYS A 104 16.31 -6.91 -8.48
N VAL A 105 17.00 -7.90 -9.05
CA VAL A 105 17.32 -9.15 -8.33
C VAL A 105 18.14 -8.82 -7.07
N GLY A 106 17.79 -9.43 -5.94
CA GLY A 106 18.28 -9.09 -4.60
C GLY A 106 17.63 -7.85 -3.96
N GLY A 107 16.73 -7.16 -4.65
CA GLY A 107 15.98 -6.03 -4.12
C GLY A 107 14.83 -6.44 -3.20
N THR A 108 14.31 -5.50 -2.42
CA THR A 108 13.20 -5.74 -1.47
C THR A 108 12.04 -4.78 -1.65
N LEU A 109 10.81 -5.29 -1.61
CA LEU A 109 9.58 -4.52 -1.63
C LEU A 109 8.89 -4.62 -0.28
N VAL A 110 8.28 -3.52 0.18
CA VAL A 110 7.33 -3.54 1.29
C VAL A 110 5.95 -3.27 0.74
N TYR A 111 5.02 -4.18 1.01
CA TYR A 111 3.59 -4.00 0.77
C TYR A 111 2.91 -3.64 2.09
N SER A 112 2.10 -2.58 2.09
CA SER A 112 1.33 -2.17 3.27
C SER A 112 -0.08 -1.72 2.93
N THR A 113 -0.98 -1.91 3.89
CA THR A 113 -2.35 -1.37 3.86
C THR A 113 -2.74 -0.90 5.26
N CYS A 114 -3.72 0.00 5.36
CA CYS A 114 -4.39 0.31 6.64
C CYS A 114 -5.74 -0.43 6.80
N SER A 115 -5.85 -1.63 6.18
CA SER A 115 -7.02 -2.49 6.27
C SER A 115 -6.83 -3.60 7.31
N LEU A 116 -7.90 -3.98 8.00
CA LEU A 116 -7.92 -5.16 8.86
C LEU A 116 -8.36 -6.42 8.09
N THR A 117 -8.97 -6.25 6.92
CA THR A 117 -9.57 -7.32 6.12
C THR A 117 -8.51 -8.24 5.49
N THR A 118 -8.62 -9.55 5.71
CA THR A 118 -7.71 -10.58 5.15
C THR A 118 -7.67 -10.58 3.63
N ALA A 119 -8.80 -10.32 2.97
CA ALA A 119 -8.91 -10.23 1.51
C ALA A 119 -7.96 -9.22 0.88
N GLN A 120 -7.67 -8.11 1.58
CA GLN A 120 -6.75 -7.06 1.11
C GLN A 120 -5.31 -7.26 1.56
N ASN A 121 -5.07 -8.23 2.44
CA ASN A 121 -3.78 -8.42 3.10
C ASN A 121 -3.19 -9.76 2.64
N GLU A 122 -3.37 -10.83 3.41
CA GLU A 122 -2.79 -12.13 3.10
C GLU A 122 -3.31 -12.71 1.79
N ASP A 123 -4.59 -12.54 1.45
CA ASP A 123 -5.11 -13.12 0.20
C ASP A 123 -4.46 -12.47 -1.05
N VAL A 124 -4.19 -11.15 -1.01
CA VAL A 124 -3.43 -10.46 -2.07
C VAL A 124 -1.99 -10.94 -2.12
N VAL A 125 -1.34 -11.08 -0.96
CA VAL A 125 0.06 -11.55 -0.89
C VAL A 125 0.18 -12.99 -1.36
N ASP A 126 -0.70 -13.90 -0.93
CA ASP A 126 -0.73 -15.30 -1.37
C ASP A 126 -0.92 -15.40 -2.89
N GLN A 127 -1.89 -14.64 -3.45
CA GLN A 127 -2.14 -14.63 -4.89
C GLN A 127 -0.96 -14.03 -5.68
N PHE A 128 -0.24 -13.08 -5.11
CA PHE A 128 0.98 -12.54 -5.71
C PHE A 128 2.10 -13.58 -5.69
N LEU A 129 2.36 -14.23 -4.56
CA LEU A 129 3.41 -15.25 -4.40
C LEU A 129 3.17 -16.45 -5.31
N SER A 130 1.91 -16.89 -5.46
CA SER A 130 1.56 -18.02 -6.32
C SER A 130 1.87 -17.78 -7.81
N LYS A 131 2.05 -16.51 -8.22
CA LYS A 131 2.36 -16.10 -9.59
C LYS A 131 3.81 -15.65 -9.79
N ASN A 132 4.60 -15.54 -8.71
CA ASN A 132 5.96 -15.00 -8.74
C ASN A 132 6.90 -15.91 -7.94
N SER A 133 7.46 -16.94 -8.58
CA SER A 133 8.32 -17.94 -7.93
C SER A 133 9.65 -17.39 -7.40
N CYS A 134 10.12 -16.24 -7.90
CA CYS A 134 11.29 -15.55 -7.36
C CYS A 134 10.95 -14.55 -6.24
N ALA A 135 9.71 -14.53 -5.75
CA ALA A 135 9.31 -13.71 -4.62
C ALA A 135 9.31 -14.52 -3.32
N GLU A 136 9.90 -13.97 -2.27
CA GLU A 136 9.94 -14.60 -0.95
C GLU A 136 9.60 -13.59 0.14
N VAL A 137 8.69 -13.93 1.05
CA VAL A 137 8.40 -13.10 2.23
C VAL A 137 9.55 -13.24 3.24
N GLN A 138 10.08 -12.11 3.69
CA GLN A 138 11.27 -12.03 4.52
C GLN A 138 10.95 -11.49 5.92
N GLU A 139 11.53 -12.10 6.94
CA GLU A 139 11.45 -11.65 8.33
C GLU A 139 11.96 -10.20 8.48
N ILE A 140 11.19 -9.35 9.15
CA ILE A 140 11.66 -8.05 9.64
C ILE A 140 12.17 -8.28 11.06
N ARG A 141 13.48 -8.48 11.21
CA ARG A 141 14.10 -8.88 12.49
C ARG A 141 13.85 -7.87 13.61
N GLU A 142 13.84 -6.60 13.25
CA GLU A 142 13.57 -5.48 14.16
C GLU A 142 12.13 -5.48 14.68
N ALA A 143 11.21 -6.18 14.00
CA ALA A 143 9.81 -6.24 14.40
C ALA A 143 9.54 -7.19 15.59
N LYS A 144 10.53 -7.97 16.03
CA LYS A 144 10.40 -8.87 17.19
C LYS A 144 10.00 -8.14 18.47
N GLU A 145 10.42 -6.89 18.61
CA GLU A 145 10.12 -6.04 19.77
C GLU A 145 8.90 -5.13 19.54
N TRP A 146 8.32 -5.15 18.33
CA TRP A 146 7.19 -4.29 18.03
C TRP A 146 5.91 -4.89 18.60
N PRO A 147 4.96 -4.05 19.06
CA PRO A 147 3.68 -4.52 19.57
C PRO A 147 2.77 -4.91 18.41
N CYS A 148 3.12 -5.97 17.68
CA CYS A 148 2.40 -6.46 16.50
C CYS A 148 2.11 -7.95 16.64
N LYS A 149 1.16 -8.44 15.86
CA LYS A 149 0.85 -9.86 15.73
C LYS A 149 1.29 -10.37 14.36
N SER A 150 1.63 -11.64 14.26
CA SER A 150 1.86 -12.28 12.96
C SER A 150 0.54 -12.40 12.18
N GLY A 151 0.61 -12.22 10.86
CA GLY A 151 -0.49 -12.54 9.96
C GLY A 151 -0.60 -14.05 9.67
N ARG A 152 -1.53 -14.44 8.80
CA ARG A 152 -1.69 -15.84 8.37
C ARG A 152 -0.46 -16.37 7.62
N ILE A 153 0.22 -15.50 6.89
CA ILE A 153 1.46 -15.81 6.16
C ILE A 153 2.66 -15.56 7.09
N PRO A 154 3.61 -16.50 7.23
CA PRO A 154 4.81 -16.29 8.02
C PRO A 154 5.52 -14.98 7.67
N TYR A 155 6.09 -14.33 8.68
CA TYR A 155 6.81 -13.04 8.58
C TYR A 155 5.97 -11.81 8.20
N THR A 156 4.68 -11.97 7.89
CA THR A 156 3.78 -10.81 7.76
C THR A 156 3.37 -10.27 9.12
N LEU A 157 3.19 -8.96 9.22
CA LEU A 157 2.90 -8.26 10.46
C LEU A 157 1.55 -7.56 10.39
N ARG A 158 0.81 -7.63 11.49
CA ARG A 158 -0.46 -6.94 11.70
C ARG A 158 -0.38 -6.09 12.96
N PHE A 159 -0.91 -4.89 12.85
CA PHE A 159 -1.16 -3.98 13.95
C PHE A 159 -2.65 -3.72 14.05
N ASP A 160 -3.14 -3.57 15.28
CA ASP A 160 -4.54 -3.28 15.54
C ASP A 160 -4.72 -2.59 16.89
N PRO A 161 -5.91 -2.02 17.18
CA PRO A 161 -6.14 -1.30 18.43
C PRO A 161 -5.95 -2.16 19.68
N SER A 162 -6.28 -3.46 19.62
CA SER A 162 -6.20 -4.35 20.79
C SER A 162 -4.78 -4.80 21.13
N THR A 163 -3.96 -5.06 20.11
CA THR A 163 -2.61 -5.60 20.26
C THR A 163 -1.58 -4.47 20.35
N SER A 164 -1.72 -3.49 19.45
CA SER A 164 -0.70 -2.48 19.19
C SER A 164 -1.02 -1.14 19.83
N ARG A 165 -2.27 -0.93 20.26
CA ARG A 165 -2.80 0.39 20.64
C ARG A 165 -2.65 1.44 19.52
N THR A 166 -2.70 0.99 18.27
CA THR A 166 -2.62 1.83 17.06
C THR A 166 -3.84 1.62 16.16
N SER A 167 -3.96 2.40 15.08
CA SER A 167 -4.83 2.01 13.96
C SER A 167 -4.34 0.72 13.31
N GLY A 168 -5.21 0.09 12.52
CA GLY A 168 -4.91 -1.08 11.72
C GLY A 168 -3.82 -0.82 10.67
N LEU A 169 -2.84 -1.71 10.61
CA LEU A 169 -1.77 -1.71 9.62
C LEU A 169 -1.37 -3.16 9.31
N PHE A 170 -1.18 -3.47 8.04
CA PHE A 170 -0.59 -4.73 7.58
C PHE A 170 0.72 -4.45 6.85
N ILE A 171 1.73 -5.30 7.06
CA ILE A 171 3.03 -5.18 6.41
C ILE A 171 3.51 -6.55 5.95
N ALA A 172 3.94 -6.63 4.69
CA ALA A 172 4.70 -7.75 4.15
C ALA A 172 5.98 -7.24 3.47
N LYS A 173 7.15 -7.71 3.93
CA LYS A 173 8.43 -7.47 3.25
C LYS A 173 8.74 -8.64 2.34
N ILE A 174 8.98 -8.37 1.06
CA ILE A 174 9.17 -9.37 0.02
C ILE A 174 10.51 -9.12 -0.67
N ALA A 175 11.36 -10.13 -0.74
CA ALA A 175 12.59 -10.10 -1.54
C ALA A 175 12.34 -10.66 -2.94
N LYS A 176 13.09 -10.13 -3.91
CA LYS A 176 13.23 -10.69 -5.25
C LYS A 176 14.53 -11.48 -5.30
N LEU A 177 14.43 -12.80 -5.40
CA LEU A 177 15.56 -13.72 -5.47
C LEU A 177 16.25 -13.70 -6.84
#